data_AF-A2DXS0-F1
#
_entry.id   AF-A2DXS0-F1
#
_cell.length_a   1.000
_cell.length_b   1.000
_cell.length_c   1.000
_cell.angle_alpha   90.00
_cell.angle_beta   90.00
_cell.angle_gamma   90.00
#
_symmetry.space_group_name_H-M   'P 1'
#
loop_
_entity.id
_entity.type
_entity.pdbx_description
1 polymer ?
#
loop_
_entity_poly.entity_id
_entity_poly.type
_entity_poly.pdbx_seq_one_letter_code
_entity_poly.pdbx_strand_id
1 'polypeptide(L)'
;MSAIDSDPAQVLITDLLPENEDFNAFKEEKDIIGYRHILTKYSWFIVVAIVSALLIFITPFNKVEKFPSTSINFDKKYDPAFFVHMTDIHVSHIKDANNQNFIQALDFTNNISPNILLSCGDNVDDFQYVTPKIKIADQIDEEFNQYDAIIKKILRNGTKIVDAAGNHDFFDVYSLESEENN
;
A
#
# COMPACT_ATOMS: atom_id res chain seq x y z
N MET A 1 10.64 82.64 10.22
CA MET A 1 9.92 82.50 8.94
C MET A 1 10.67 81.45 8.14
N SER A 2 10.06 80.28 7.94
CA SER A 2 10.68 79.06 7.45
C SER A 2 10.81 79.04 5.93
N ALA A 3 12.00 78.70 5.43
CA ALA A 3 12.21 78.30 4.05
C ALA A 3 11.68 76.87 3.86
N ILE A 4 10.79 76.68 2.89
CA ILE A 4 10.30 75.38 2.46
C ILE A 4 11.32 74.86 1.45
N ASP A 5 12.03 73.82 1.85
CA ASP A 5 12.98 73.06 1.02
C ASP A 5 12.16 72.09 0.15
N SER A 6 11.91 72.46 -1.11
CA SER A 6 11.26 71.58 -2.07
C SER A 6 12.29 70.61 -2.66
N ASP A 7 12.18 69.34 -2.28
CA ASP A 7 13.02 68.25 -2.75
C ASP A 7 13.07 68.18 -4.30
N PRO A 8 14.25 68.38 -4.93
CA PRO A 8 14.40 68.33 -6.39
C PRO A 8 14.18 66.92 -6.98
N ALA A 9 14.03 65.88 -6.15
CA ALA A 9 13.79 64.51 -6.62
C ALA A 9 12.36 64.27 -7.13
N GLN A 10 11.38 65.14 -6.84
CA GLN A 10 10.00 64.93 -7.30
C GLN A 10 9.69 65.45 -8.71
N VAL A 11 10.60 66.22 -9.32
CA VAL A 11 10.35 66.85 -10.64
C VAL A 11 10.75 65.94 -11.82
N LEU A 12 11.45 64.83 -11.59
CA LEU A 12 12.08 64.05 -12.67
C LEU A 12 11.36 62.76 -13.08
N ILE A 13 10.16 62.46 -12.56
CA ILE A 13 9.44 61.21 -12.89
C ILE A 13 8.18 61.46 -13.74
N THR A 14 7.65 62.68 -13.78
CA THR A 14 6.47 63.00 -14.61
C THR A 14 6.78 63.25 -16.09
N ASP A 15 8.02 63.58 -16.46
CA ASP A 15 8.38 63.97 -17.83
C ASP A 15 8.89 62.81 -18.72
N LEU A 16 8.87 61.58 -18.21
CA LEU A 16 9.31 60.38 -18.96
C LEU A 16 8.17 59.43 -19.32
N LEU A 17 6.91 59.78 -19.02
CA LEU A 17 5.77 59.00 -19.48
C LEU A 17 5.25 59.62 -20.78
N PRO A 18 5.31 58.91 -21.93
CA PRO A 18 4.71 59.41 -23.16
C PRO A 18 3.22 59.64 -22.91
N GLU A 19 2.81 60.91 -22.90
CA GLU A 19 1.41 61.29 -22.89
C GLU A 19 0.78 60.76 -24.18
N ASN A 20 -0.12 59.79 -24.02
CA ASN A 20 -1.07 59.29 -25.02
C ASN A 20 -0.66 58.10 -25.92
N GLU A 21 0.38 57.34 -25.59
CA GLU A 21 0.47 55.96 -26.11
C GLU A 21 -0.22 54.99 -25.16
N ASP A 22 -1.52 54.86 -25.44
CA ASP A 22 -2.47 53.79 -25.11
C ASP A 22 -2.24 53.04 -23.78
N PHE A 23 -2.49 53.75 -22.68
CA PHE A 23 -2.59 53.18 -21.33
C PHE A 23 -3.51 51.93 -21.29
N ASN A 24 -4.51 51.85 -22.17
CA ASN A 24 -5.36 50.67 -22.28
C ASN A 24 -4.61 49.47 -22.86
N ALA A 25 -3.77 49.66 -23.87
CA ALA A 25 -2.94 48.59 -24.45
C ALA A 25 -1.93 48.03 -23.42
N PHE A 26 -1.29 48.89 -22.63
CA PHE A 26 -0.38 48.46 -21.57
C PHE A 26 -1.09 47.72 -20.42
N LYS A 27 -2.32 48.15 -20.10
CA LYS A 27 -3.17 47.46 -19.11
C LYS A 27 -3.60 46.09 -19.64
N GLU A 28 -4.02 46.00 -20.90
CA GLU A 28 -4.37 44.74 -21.56
C GLU A 28 -3.18 43.76 -21.58
N GLU A 29 -1.97 44.24 -21.88
CA GLU A 29 -0.76 43.40 -21.88
C GLU A 29 -0.47 42.83 -20.47
N LYS A 30 -0.55 43.67 -19.43
CA LYS A 30 -0.37 43.23 -18.04
C LYS A 30 -1.43 42.23 -17.60
N ASP A 31 -2.68 42.45 -17.99
CA ASP A 31 -3.78 41.54 -17.70
C ASP A 31 -3.53 40.19 -18.37
N ILE A 32 -3.11 40.16 -19.65
CA ILE A 32 -2.75 38.92 -20.36
C ILE A 32 -1.63 38.16 -19.65
N ILE A 33 -0.57 38.84 -19.21
CA ILE A 33 0.53 38.21 -18.47
C ILE A 33 0.04 37.66 -17.12
N GLY A 34 -0.81 38.41 -16.42
CA GLY A 34 -1.42 37.97 -15.17
C GLY A 34 -2.27 36.71 -15.34
N TYR A 35 -3.13 36.67 -16.36
CA TYR A 35 -3.94 35.50 -16.69
C TYR A 35 -3.09 34.28 -17.02
N ARG A 36 -2.02 34.44 -17.82
CA ARG A 36 -1.10 33.35 -18.15
C ARG A 36 -0.40 32.80 -16.90
N HIS A 37 0.01 33.68 -16.00
CA HIS A 37 0.66 33.28 -14.75
C HIS A 37 -0.29 32.48 -13.85
N ILE A 38 -1.52 32.95 -13.66
CA ILE A 38 -2.55 32.25 -12.88
C ILE A 38 -2.87 30.90 -13.55
N LEU A 39 -3.12 30.88 -14.85
CA LEU A 39 -3.45 29.65 -15.57
C LEU A 39 -2.33 28.60 -15.43
N THR A 40 -1.08 29.00 -15.58
CA THR A 40 0.07 28.09 -15.46
C THR A 40 0.24 27.59 -14.02
N LYS A 41 0.03 28.45 -13.03
CA LYS A 41 0.20 28.12 -11.61
C LYS A 41 -0.89 27.18 -11.09
N TYR A 42 -2.10 27.24 -11.65
CA TYR A 42 -3.25 26.47 -11.17
C TYR A 42 -3.73 25.37 -12.12
N SER A 43 -3.20 25.26 -13.33
CA SER A 43 -3.56 24.20 -14.31
C SER A 43 -3.40 22.79 -13.75
N TRP A 44 -2.41 22.55 -12.89
CA TRP A 44 -2.19 21.25 -12.28
C TRP A 44 -3.33 20.83 -11.34
N PHE A 45 -4.03 21.77 -10.67
CA PHE A 45 -5.21 21.45 -9.86
C PHE A 45 -6.36 20.93 -10.73
N ILE A 46 -6.49 21.47 -11.94
CA ILE A 46 -7.48 20.99 -12.91
C ILE A 46 -7.14 19.55 -13.33
N VAL A 47 -5.86 19.26 -13.61
CA VAL A 47 -5.40 17.90 -13.94
C VAL A 47 -5.69 16.94 -12.78
N VAL A 48 -5.33 17.31 -11.55
CA VAL A 48 -5.61 16.50 -10.35
C VAL A 48 -7.10 16.28 -10.18
N ALA A 49 -7.93 17.32 -10.30
CA ALA A 49 -9.38 17.21 -10.19
C ALA A 49 -9.98 16.28 -11.25
N ILE A 50 -9.50 16.34 -12.50
CA ILE A 50 -9.92 15.43 -13.57
C ILE A 50 -9.54 14.00 -13.24
N VAL A 51 -8.29 13.73 -12.84
CA VAL A 51 -7.84 12.38 -12.49
C VAL A 51 -8.62 11.83 -11.29
N SER A 52 -8.82 12.63 -10.24
CA SER A 52 -9.63 12.24 -9.08
C SER A 52 -11.08 11.95 -9.46
N ALA A 53 -11.70 12.79 -10.30
CA ALA A 53 -13.05 12.55 -10.80
C ALA A 53 -13.10 11.24 -11.60
N LEU A 54 -12.12 10.99 -12.48
CA LEU A 54 -12.02 9.74 -13.23
C LEU A 54 -11.89 8.52 -12.30
N LEU A 55 -11.07 8.58 -11.25
CA LEU A 55 -10.92 7.48 -10.29
C LEU A 55 -12.20 7.23 -9.46
N ILE A 56 -12.99 8.27 -9.17
CA ILE A 56 -14.27 8.13 -8.46
C ILE A 56 -15.34 7.53 -9.37
N PHE A 57 -15.43 7.99 -10.62
CA PHE A 57 -16.47 7.57 -11.56
C PHE A 57 -16.13 6.29 -12.31
N ILE A 58 -14.86 5.97 -12.50
CA ILE A 58 -14.39 4.70 -13.06
C ILE A 58 -14.19 3.74 -11.90
N THR A 59 -15.25 3.02 -11.55
CA THR A 59 -15.11 1.88 -10.65
C THR A 59 -14.26 0.83 -11.36
N PRO A 60 -13.14 0.35 -10.78
CA PRO A 60 -12.36 -0.72 -11.39
C PRO A 60 -13.24 -1.96 -11.49
N PHE A 61 -13.69 -2.26 -12.71
CA PHE A 61 -14.44 -3.49 -12.99
C PHE A 61 -13.45 -4.57 -13.37
N ASN A 62 -12.98 -5.32 -12.37
CA ASN A 62 -12.30 -6.56 -12.65
C ASN A 62 -13.37 -7.56 -13.12
N LYS A 63 -13.30 -7.97 -14.40
CA LYS A 63 -14.00 -9.17 -14.86
C LYS A 63 -13.38 -10.35 -14.13
N VAL A 64 -13.89 -10.64 -12.93
CA VAL A 64 -13.60 -11.90 -12.26
C VAL A 64 -14.39 -12.94 -13.02
N GLU A 65 -13.70 -13.75 -13.82
CA GLU A 65 -14.30 -14.95 -14.35
C GLU A 65 -14.80 -15.77 -13.16
N LYS A 66 -16.08 -16.11 -13.17
CA LYS A 66 -16.61 -17.03 -12.17
C LYS A 66 -15.85 -18.32 -12.34
N PHE A 67 -15.30 -18.84 -11.26
CA PHE A 67 -14.78 -20.21 -11.26
C PHE A 67 -15.86 -21.12 -11.84
N PRO A 68 -15.54 -21.95 -12.85
CA PRO A 68 -16.52 -22.86 -13.44
C PRO A 68 -16.99 -23.81 -12.34
N SER A 69 -18.17 -23.54 -11.82
CA SER A 69 -18.86 -24.44 -10.91
C SER A 69 -19.53 -25.51 -11.77
N THR A 70 -19.43 -26.76 -11.33
CA THR A 70 -20.14 -27.85 -11.98
C THR A 70 -21.66 -27.58 -11.93
N SER A 71 -22.36 -27.81 -13.05
CA SER A 71 -23.83 -27.75 -13.08
C SER A 71 -24.48 -28.97 -12.40
N ILE A 72 -23.67 -29.92 -11.93
CA ILE A 72 -24.11 -31.11 -11.22
C ILE A 72 -24.25 -30.75 -9.74
N ASN A 73 -25.44 -30.95 -9.17
CA ASN A 73 -25.64 -30.79 -7.74
C ASN A 73 -24.71 -31.72 -6.96
N PHE A 74 -24.14 -31.22 -5.85
CA PHE A 74 -23.36 -32.04 -4.94
C PHE A 74 -24.20 -33.24 -4.45
N ASP A 75 -23.70 -34.45 -4.67
CA ASP A 75 -24.35 -35.65 -4.15
C ASP A 75 -24.10 -35.75 -2.66
N LYS A 76 -25.17 -35.52 -1.88
CA LYS A 76 -25.20 -35.52 -0.41
C LYS A 76 -24.81 -36.86 0.21
N LYS A 77 -24.67 -37.93 -0.57
CA LYS A 77 -24.17 -39.24 -0.10
C LYS A 77 -22.67 -39.26 0.12
N TYR A 78 -21.92 -38.34 -0.49
CA TYR A 78 -20.48 -38.23 -0.31
C TYR A 78 -20.17 -37.24 0.81
N ASP A 79 -19.18 -37.59 1.62
CA ASP A 79 -18.58 -36.68 2.60
C ASP A 79 -17.62 -35.74 1.85
N PRO A 80 -17.88 -34.42 1.80
CA PRO A 80 -17.02 -33.50 1.07
C PRO A 80 -15.66 -33.39 1.77
N ALA A 81 -14.58 -33.44 0.97
CA ALA A 81 -13.25 -33.13 1.48
C ALA A 81 -13.12 -31.62 1.69
N PHE A 82 -12.74 -31.20 2.89
CA PHE A 82 -12.46 -29.81 3.21
C PHE A 82 -10.95 -29.62 3.38
N PHE A 83 -10.46 -28.50 2.88
CA PHE A 83 -9.15 -28.01 3.21
C PHE A 83 -9.24 -26.55 3.63
N VAL A 84 -8.31 -26.14 4.48
CA VAL A 84 -8.10 -24.75 4.85
C VAL A 84 -6.82 -24.27 4.20
N HIS A 85 -6.85 -23.08 3.64
CA HIS A 85 -5.70 -22.42 3.05
C HIS A 85 -5.34 -21.21 3.91
N MET A 86 -4.09 -21.14 4.34
CA MET A 86 -3.51 -20.03 5.10
C MET A 86 -2.25 -19.52 4.38
N THR A 87 -1.98 -18.24 4.55
CA THR A 87 -0.82 -17.53 3.99
C THR A 87 -0.63 -16.26 4.80
N ASP A 88 0.57 -15.67 4.77
CA ASP A 88 0.86 -14.37 5.39
C ASP A 88 0.50 -14.36 6.89
N ILE A 89 0.85 -15.44 7.59
CA ILE A 89 0.54 -15.64 9.01
C ILE A 89 1.39 -14.72 9.88
N HIS A 90 2.67 -14.55 9.52
CA HIS A 90 3.66 -13.71 10.19
C HIS A 90 3.69 -13.87 11.71
N VAL A 91 3.86 -15.11 12.20
CA VAL A 91 4.13 -15.39 13.61
C VAL A 91 5.36 -14.59 14.04
N SER A 92 5.23 -13.85 15.14
CA SER A 92 6.29 -12.94 15.57
C SER A 92 6.55 -13.02 17.07
N HIS A 93 7.83 -13.00 17.46
CA HIS A 93 8.25 -12.90 18.85
C HIS A 93 7.99 -11.50 19.45
N ILE A 94 7.75 -10.50 18.61
CA ILE A 94 7.53 -9.10 19.04
C ILE A 94 6.05 -8.71 18.92
N LYS A 95 5.36 -9.16 17.87
CA LYS A 95 3.97 -8.79 17.59
C LYS A 95 3.00 -9.88 18.03
N ASP A 96 2.74 -9.94 19.33
CA ASP A 96 1.80 -10.91 19.92
C ASP A 96 0.42 -10.93 19.25
N ALA A 97 -0.04 -9.81 18.71
CA ALA A 97 -1.31 -9.73 17.99
C ALA A 97 -1.37 -10.71 16.80
N ASN A 98 -0.28 -10.88 16.05
CA ASN A 98 -0.22 -11.83 14.94
C ASN A 98 -0.42 -13.26 15.43
N ASN A 99 0.27 -13.61 16.52
CA ASN A 99 0.18 -14.93 17.14
C ASN A 99 -1.26 -15.21 17.62
N GLN A 100 -1.92 -14.23 18.24
CA GLN A 100 -3.31 -14.37 18.68
C GLN A 100 -4.29 -14.52 17.51
N ASN A 101 -4.06 -13.83 16.40
CA ASN A 101 -4.87 -13.99 15.18
C ASN A 101 -4.69 -15.38 14.59
N PHE A 102 -3.45 -15.88 14.54
CA PHE A 102 -3.17 -17.22 14.05
C PHE A 102 -3.82 -18.31 14.93
N ILE A 103 -3.72 -18.18 16.25
CA ILE A 103 -4.40 -19.06 17.21
C ILE A 103 -5.90 -19.10 16.95
N GLN A 104 -6.54 -17.94 16.78
CA GLN A 104 -7.98 -17.87 16.48
C GLN A 104 -8.33 -18.50 15.13
N ALA A 105 -7.48 -18.34 14.11
CA ALA A 105 -7.66 -18.99 12.82
C ALA A 105 -7.55 -20.52 12.92
N LEU A 106 -6.63 -21.04 13.74
CA LEU A 106 -6.51 -22.47 14.02
C LEU A 106 -7.70 -23.00 14.84
N ASP A 107 -8.22 -22.24 15.80
CA ASP A 107 -9.43 -22.60 16.54
C ASP A 107 -10.65 -22.68 15.61
N PHE A 108 -10.80 -21.73 14.68
CA PHE A 108 -11.81 -21.79 13.63
C PHE A 108 -11.62 -23.03 12.74
N THR A 109 -10.38 -23.31 12.35
CA THR A 109 -10.00 -24.48 11.54
C THR A 109 -10.40 -25.78 12.24
N ASN A 110 -10.17 -25.89 13.55
CA ASN A 110 -10.60 -27.06 14.33
C ASN A 110 -12.11 -27.27 14.32
N ASN A 111 -12.91 -26.20 14.31
CA ASN A 111 -14.37 -26.28 14.29
C ASN A 111 -14.91 -26.85 12.96
N ILE A 112 -14.20 -26.65 11.86
CA ILE A 112 -14.56 -27.21 10.54
C ILE A 112 -13.88 -28.55 10.24
N SER A 113 -12.90 -28.97 11.06
CA SER A 113 -12.24 -30.28 11.00
C SER A 113 -11.78 -30.68 9.59
N PRO A 114 -10.92 -29.86 8.93
CA PRO A 114 -10.53 -30.13 7.55
C PRO A 114 -9.62 -31.35 7.46
N ASN A 115 -9.58 -31.97 6.29
CA ASN A 115 -8.66 -33.06 6.02
C ASN A 115 -7.22 -32.53 5.87
N ILE A 116 -7.08 -31.31 5.34
CA ILE A 116 -5.79 -30.69 5.01
C ILE A 116 -5.80 -29.22 5.46
N LEU A 117 -4.72 -28.79 6.11
CA LEU A 117 -4.33 -27.40 6.24
C LEU A 117 -3.16 -27.16 5.27
N LEU A 118 -3.35 -26.24 4.34
CA LEU A 118 -2.34 -25.82 3.38
C LEU A 118 -1.83 -24.43 3.79
N SER A 119 -0.59 -24.32 4.24
CA SER A 119 0.07 -23.04 4.46
C SER A 119 0.99 -22.70 3.30
N CYS A 120 0.79 -21.55 2.66
CA CYS A 120 1.49 -21.15 1.43
C CYS A 120 2.64 -20.16 1.64
N GLY A 121 3.18 -20.08 2.86
CA GLY A 121 4.35 -19.27 3.18
C GLY A 121 4.06 -18.02 3.97
N ASP A 122 5.13 -17.31 4.29
CA ASP A 122 5.16 -16.17 5.20
C ASP A 122 4.53 -16.56 6.55
N ASN A 123 4.97 -17.72 7.04
CA ASN A 123 4.52 -18.31 8.29
C ASN A 123 5.07 -17.52 9.48
N VAL A 124 6.31 -17.07 9.38
CA VAL A 124 6.97 -16.22 10.38
C VAL A 124 7.11 -14.78 9.91
N ASP A 125 7.24 -13.88 10.87
CA ASP A 125 7.81 -12.56 10.64
C ASP A 125 9.34 -12.72 10.61
N ASP A 126 10.05 -11.68 10.20
CA ASP A 126 11.51 -11.69 10.02
C ASP A 126 12.15 -10.42 10.60
N PHE A 127 11.35 -9.61 11.29
CA PHE A 127 11.74 -8.29 11.74
C PHE A 127 12.13 -8.31 13.21
N GLN A 128 13.42 -8.10 13.47
CA GLN A 128 13.98 -7.99 14.82
C GLN A 128 13.54 -6.74 15.60
N TYR A 129 12.91 -5.74 14.95
CA TYR A 129 12.53 -4.48 15.60
C TYR A 129 11.23 -3.87 15.07
N VAL A 130 10.42 -3.28 15.98
CA VAL A 130 9.19 -2.53 15.66
C VAL A 130 9.48 -1.08 15.19
N THR A 131 10.74 -0.63 15.29
CA THR A 131 11.11 0.77 15.02
C THR A 131 11.20 1.08 13.52
N PRO A 132 11.02 2.36 13.09
CA PRO A 132 11.07 2.78 11.68
C PRO A 132 12.48 2.75 11.07
N LYS A 133 13.42 2.00 11.65
CA LYS A 133 14.74 1.80 11.07
C LYS A 133 14.63 0.85 9.88
N ILE A 134 15.66 0.86 9.03
CA ILE A 134 15.81 -0.09 7.93
C ILE A 134 15.59 -1.49 8.52
N LYS A 135 14.51 -2.13 8.06
CA LYS A 135 14.19 -3.49 8.44
C LYS A 135 15.14 -4.39 7.67
N ILE A 136 16.12 -4.93 8.38
CA ILE A 136 16.92 -6.03 7.86
C ILE A 136 16.20 -7.28 8.31
N ALA A 137 15.78 -8.03 7.32
CA ALA A 137 15.11 -9.30 7.53
C ALA A 137 16.16 -10.37 7.80
N ASP A 138 15.89 -11.26 8.75
CA ASP A 138 16.81 -12.32 9.18
C ASP A 138 16.03 -13.59 9.51
N GLN A 139 16.67 -14.75 9.41
CA GLN A 139 16.04 -16.00 9.83
C GLN A 139 16.00 -16.04 11.35
N ILE A 140 14.80 -15.95 11.92
CA ILE A 140 14.59 -16.00 13.37
C ILE A 140 14.04 -17.38 13.74
N ASP A 141 14.95 -18.31 14.05
CA ASP A 141 14.61 -19.68 14.47
C ASP A 141 13.56 -19.72 15.60
N GLU A 142 13.59 -18.73 16.50
CA GLU A 142 12.63 -18.60 17.59
C GLU A 142 11.18 -18.47 17.08
N GLU A 143 10.96 -17.70 16.01
CA GLU A 143 9.63 -17.47 15.44
C GLU A 143 9.12 -18.72 14.73
N PHE A 144 10.01 -19.47 14.05
CA PHE A 144 9.63 -20.74 13.43
C PHE A 144 9.29 -21.80 14.49
N ASN A 145 10.09 -21.89 15.55
CA ASN A 145 9.80 -22.76 16.69
C ASN A 145 8.47 -22.38 17.37
N GLN A 146 8.15 -21.08 17.43
CA GLN A 146 6.89 -20.59 17.94
C GLN A 146 5.71 -20.98 17.03
N TYR A 147 5.85 -20.82 15.71
CA TYR A 147 4.86 -21.26 14.71
C TYR A 147 4.56 -22.75 14.86
N ASP A 148 5.60 -23.59 14.85
CA ASP A 148 5.49 -25.04 14.99
C ASP A 148 4.84 -25.45 16.33
N ALA A 149 5.20 -24.76 17.42
CA ALA A 149 4.62 -25.00 18.74
C ALA A 149 3.13 -24.63 18.79
N ILE A 150 2.73 -23.50 18.18
CA ILE A 150 1.32 -23.08 18.10
C ILE A 150 0.50 -24.11 17.33
N ILE A 151 0.97 -24.53 16.16
CA ILE A 151 0.31 -25.55 15.34
C ILE A 151 0.15 -26.86 16.10
N LYS A 152 1.24 -27.42 16.65
CA LYS A 152 1.22 -28.71 17.34
C LYS A 152 0.32 -28.70 18.58
N LYS A 153 0.21 -27.55 19.24
CA LYS A 153 -0.61 -27.38 20.43
C LYS A 153 -2.10 -27.31 20.11
N ILE A 154 -2.48 -26.64 19.03
CA ILE A 154 -3.87 -26.28 18.77
C ILE A 154 -4.51 -27.22 17.75
N LEU A 155 -3.83 -27.54 16.65
CA LEU A 155 -4.42 -28.32 15.58
C LEU A 155 -4.66 -29.76 16.03
N ARG A 156 -5.91 -30.23 15.93
CA ARG A 156 -6.30 -31.56 16.41
C ARG A 156 -5.73 -32.69 15.55
N ASN A 157 -5.48 -33.83 16.19
CA ASN A 157 -5.05 -35.06 15.52
C ASN A 157 -6.04 -35.45 14.41
N GLY A 158 -5.58 -35.45 13.16
CA GLY A 158 -6.36 -35.86 11.99
C GLY A 158 -6.21 -34.94 10.79
N THR A 159 -5.94 -33.65 11.01
CA THR A 159 -5.64 -32.70 9.94
C THR A 159 -4.21 -32.89 9.46
N LYS A 160 -4.02 -33.11 8.15
CA LYS A 160 -2.68 -33.11 7.55
C LYS A 160 -2.24 -31.69 7.27
N ILE A 161 -0.98 -31.39 7.51
CA ILE A 161 -0.41 -30.07 7.24
C ILE A 161 0.49 -30.18 6.02
N VAL A 162 0.32 -29.25 5.08
CA VAL A 162 1.20 -29.07 3.94
C VAL A 162 1.68 -27.63 3.99
N ASP A 163 2.95 -27.44 4.30
CA ASP A 163 3.54 -26.12 4.43
C ASP A 163 4.51 -25.85 3.27
N ALA A 164 4.44 -24.63 2.76
CA ALA A 164 5.42 -24.05 1.86
C ALA A 164 6.10 -22.87 2.56
N ALA A 165 7.35 -22.64 2.16
CA ALA A 165 8.13 -21.47 2.56
C ALA A 165 7.74 -20.25 1.73
N GLY A 166 7.54 -19.11 2.39
CA GLY A 166 7.45 -17.80 1.77
C GLY A 166 8.77 -17.03 1.84
N ASN A 167 8.76 -15.77 1.40
CA ASN A 167 9.95 -14.92 1.39
C ASN A 167 10.34 -14.42 2.79
N HIS A 168 9.44 -14.50 3.78
CA HIS A 168 9.76 -14.21 5.17
C HIS A 168 10.29 -15.45 5.93
N ASP A 169 10.11 -16.66 5.38
CA ASP A 169 10.51 -17.90 6.06
C ASP A 169 11.96 -18.32 5.76
N PHE A 170 12.50 -17.92 4.60
CA PHE A 170 13.89 -18.18 4.20
C PHE A 170 14.55 -16.92 3.62
N PHE A 171 15.67 -16.50 4.21
CA PHE A 171 16.45 -15.36 3.73
C PHE A 171 17.54 -15.77 2.74
N ASP A 172 17.93 -14.82 1.89
CA ASP A 172 19.00 -14.92 0.89
C ASP A 172 18.85 -16.01 -0.18
N VAL A 173 17.68 -16.64 -0.29
CA VAL A 173 17.35 -17.49 -1.44
C VAL A 173 16.92 -16.60 -2.61
N TYR A 174 17.90 -16.01 -3.30
CA TYR A 174 17.68 -15.20 -4.50
C TYR A 174 16.98 -15.98 -5.63
N SER A 175 17.17 -17.29 -5.65
CA SER A 175 16.51 -18.22 -6.56
C SER A 175 16.59 -19.64 -6.01
N LEU A 176 15.76 -20.57 -6.52
CA LEU A 176 15.86 -22.00 -6.20
C LEU A 176 17.25 -22.60 -6.49
N GLU A 177 18.09 -21.92 -7.27
CA GLU A 177 19.42 -22.37 -7.68
C GLU A 177 20.57 -21.71 -6.88
N SER A 178 20.28 -20.91 -5.84
CA SER A 178 21.33 -20.24 -5.06
C SER A 178 22.19 -21.25 -4.30
N GLU A 179 23.47 -20.92 -4.05
CA GLU A 179 24.41 -21.84 -3.39
C GLU A 179 23.92 -22.23 -1.99
N GLU A 180 23.17 -21.35 -1.34
CA GLU A 180 22.55 -21.51 -0.02
C GLU A 180 21.43 -22.56 0.00
N ASN A 181 20.95 -23.05 -1.16
CA ASN A 181 19.95 -24.11 -1.28
C ASN A 181 20.53 -25.53 -1.42
N ASN A 182 21.85 -25.70 -1.55
CA ASN A 182 22.53 -27.00 -1.73
C ASN A 182 23.32 -27.44 -0.49
#